data_AF-A0A2N5EPN6-F1
#
_entry.id   AF-A0A2N5EPN6-F1
#
_cell.length_a   1.000
_cell.length_b   1.000
_cell.length_c   1.000
_cell.angle_alpha   90.00
_cell.angle_beta   90.00
_cell.angle_gamma   90.00
#
_symmetry.space_group_name_H-M   'P 1'
#
loop_
_entity.id
_entity.type
_entity.pdbx_description
1 polymer ?
#
loop_
_entity_poly.entity_id
_entity_poly.type
_entity_poly.pdbx_seq_one_letter_code
_entity_poly.pdbx_strand_id
1 'polypeptide(L)' 'MTQKQKEKLFQQHRNANFQASMALDGYQVEAVALSAEQALAQLEQVRAKYER' A
#
# COMPACT_ATOMS: atom_id res chain seq x y z
N MET A 1 17.39 -17.85 -1.36
CA MET A 1 16.02 -17.49 -1.76
C MET A 1 15.97 -17.27 -3.26
N THR A 2 14.96 -17.81 -3.93
CA THR A 2 14.68 -17.55 -5.34
C THR A 2 14.07 -16.17 -5.54
N GLN A 3 14.08 -15.67 -6.78
CA GLN A 3 13.44 -14.41 -7.13
C GLN A 3 11.96 -14.39 -6.74
N LYS A 4 11.23 -15.46 -7.08
CA LYS A 4 9.81 -15.64 -6.73
C LYS A 4 9.55 -15.61 -5.21
N GLN A 5 10.47 -16.15 -4.41
CA GLN A 5 10.36 -16.12 -2.96
C GLN A 5 10.55 -14.70 -2.41
N LYS A 6 11.47 -13.91 -2.98
CA LYS A 6 11.67 -12.50 -2.59
C LYS A 6 10.47 -11.64 -2.94
N GLU A 7 9.92 -11.81 -4.14
CA GLU A 7 8.72 -11.10 -4.58
C GLU A 7 7.53 -11.39 -3.68
N LYS A 8 7.30 -12.67 -3.34
CA LYS A 8 6.23 -13.04 -2.41
C LYS A 8 6.41 -12.38 -1.04
N LEU A 9 7.63 -12.41 -0.49
CA LEU A 9 7.93 -11.79 0.80
C LEU A 9 7.67 -10.26 0.76
N PHE A 10 8.11 -9.58 -0.30
CA PHE A 10 7.85 -8.16 -0.49
C PHE A 10 6.34 -7.86 -0.52
N GLN A 11 5.57 -8.61 -1.30
CA GLN A 11 4.12 -8.43 -1.40
C GLN A 11 3.40 -8.61 -0.07
N GLN A 12 3.88 -9.53 0.78
CA GLN A 12 3.31 -9.78 2.10
C GLN A 12 3.56 -8.64 3.10
N HIS A 13 4.71 -7.96 3.01
CA HIS A 13 5.12 -6.97 4.02
C HIS A 13 4.97 -5.52 3.58
N ARG A 14 4.85 -5.22 2.28
CA ARG A 14 4.89 -3.84 1.75
C ARG A 14 3.92 -2.86 2.43
N ASN A 15 2.68 -3.28 2.72
CA ASN A 15 1.67 -2.39 3.31
C ASN A 15 1.94 -2.13 4.79
N ALA A 16 2.32 -3.17 5.55
CA ALA A 16 2.70 -3.03 6.95
C ALA A 16 3.97 -2.18 7.11
N ASN A 17 4.95 -2.38 6.23
CA ASN A 17 6.17 -1.59 6.22
C ASN A 17 5.88 -0.12 5.88
N PHE A 18 4.98 0.16 4.93
CA PHE A 18 4.56 1.52 4.63
C PHE A 18 3.88 2.19 5.83
N GLN A 19 2.95 1.51 6.50
CA GLN A 19 2.29 2.02 7.70
C GLN A 19 3.30 2.32 8.83
N ALA A 20 4.23 1.39 9.09
CA ALA A 20 5.28 1.58 10.07
C ALA A 20 6.20 2.76 9.70
N SER A 21 6.54 2.92 8.41
CA SER A 21 7.32 4.06 7.93
C SER A 21 6.60 5.38 8.16
N MET A 22 5.30 5.45 7.84
CA MET A 22 4.48 6.65 8.09
C MET A 22 4.39 6.99 9.58
N ALA A 23 4.35 5.99 10.45
CA ALA A 23 4.36 6.20 11.89
C ALA A 23 5.68 6.82 12.39
N LEU A 24 6.83 6.54 11.74
CA LEU A 24 8.10 7.20 12.06
C LEU A 24 8.06 8.69 11.75
N ASP A 25 7.29 9.09 10.73
CA ASP A 25 7.05 10.49 10.35
C ASP A 25 5.89 11.12 11.14
N GLY A 26 5.32 10.41 12.12
CA GLY A 26 4.24 10.89 12.98
C GLY A 26 2.82 10.75 12.39
N TYR A 27 2.67 10.13 11.24
CA TYR A 27 1.36 9.91 10.61
C TYR A 27 0.71 8.61 11.11
N GLN A 28 -0.57 8.69 11.45
CA GLN A 28 -1.41 7.52 11.70
C GLN A 28 -2.24 7.22 10.46
N VAL A 29 -1.78 6.24 9.68
CA VAL A 29 -2.48 5.76 8.49
C VAL A 29 -3.12 4.39 8.75
N GLU A 30 -4.31 4.18 8.21
CA GLU A 30 -5.00 2.89 8.32
C GLU A 30 -4.28 1.81 7.52
N ALA A 31 -4.32 0.58 8.04
CA ALA A 31 -3.73 -0.56 7.36
C ALA A 31 -4.50 -0.88 6.08
N VAL A 32 -3.84 -0.76 4.93
CA VAL A 32 -4.45 -1.06 3.63
C VAL A 32 -4.48 -2.58 3.42
N ALA A 33 -5.68 -3.16 3.45
CA ALA A 33 -5.91 -4.59 3.17
C ALA A 33 -6.37 -4.87 1.72
N LEU A 34 -6.35 -3.86 0.85
CA LEU A 34 -6.80 -3.96 -0.54
C LEU A 34 -5.85 -4.82 -1.38
N SER A 35 -6.42 -5.57 -2.33
CA SER A 35 -5.65 -6.14 -3.43
C SER A 35 -5.03 -5.03 -4.30
N ALA A 36 -4.05 -5.38 -5.12
CA ALA A 36 -3.42 -4.40 -6.02
C ALA A 36 -4.44 -3.74 -6.97
N GLU A 37 -5.38 -4.52 -7.50
CA GLU A 37 -6.44 -4.04 -8.39
C GLU A 37 -7.42 -3.11 -7.67
N GLN A 38 -7.83 -3.47 -6.46
CA GLN A 38 -8.70 -2.64 -5.63
C GLN A 38 -8.03 -1.32 -5.25
N ALA A 39 -6.74 -1.34 -4.94
CA ALA A 39 -5.98 -0.13 -4.64
C ALA A 39 -5.91 0.81 -5.86
N LEU A 40 -5.70 0.27 -7.07
CA LEU A 40 -5.70 1.07 -8.30
C LEU A 40 -7.07 1.69 -8.57
N ALA A 41 -8.15 0.90 -8.45
CA ALA A 41 -9.51 1.42 -8.61
C ALA A 41 -9.82 2.53 -7.60
N GLN A 42 -9.39 2.38 -6.34
CA GLN A 42 -9.56 3.40 -5.32
C GLN A 42 -8.77 4.68 -5.63
N LEU A 43 -7.54 4.56 -6.16
CA LEU A 43 -6.74 5.72 -6.55
C LEU A 43 -7.40 6.54 -7.66
N GLU A 44 -7.99 5.89 -8.67
CA GLU A 44 -8.74 6.60 -9.73
C GLU A 44 -9.94 7.37 -9.16
N GLN A 45 -10.68 6.79 -8.21
CA GLN A 45 -11.79 7.47 -7.54
C GLN A 45 -11.31 8.69 -6.73
N VAL A 46 -10.20 8.55 -5.99
CA VAL A 46 -9.63 9.64 -5.21
C VAL A 46 -9.14 10.77 -6.11
N ARG A 47 -8.44 10.47 -7.21
CA ARG A 47 -8.02 11.48 -8.20
C ARG A 47 -9.21 12.24 -8.76
N ALA A 48 -10.22 11.52 -9.26
CA ALA A 48 -11.43 12.14 -9.80
C ALA A 48 -12.16 13.06 -8.80
N LYS A 49 -12.03 12.79 -7.50
CA LYS A 49 -12.65 13.58 -6.43
C LYS A 49 -11.88 14.87 -6.12
N TYR A 50 -10.56 14.85 -6.14
CA TYR A 50 -9.71 15.95 -5.67
C TYR A 50 -9.04 16.77 -6.79
N GLU A 51 -9.05 16.29 -8.04
CA GLU A 51 -8.53 17.04 -9.20
C GLU A 51 -9.56 18.02 -9.80
N ARG A 52 -10.67 18.27 -9.11
CA ARG A 52 -11.77 19.14 -9.54
C ARG A 52 -11.82 20.42 -8.71
#